data_AF-A0A7Y5JXQ6-F1
#
_entry.id   AF-A0A7Y5JXQ6-F1
#
_cell.length_a   1.000
_cell.length_b   1.000
_cell.length_c   1.000
_cell.angle_alpha   90.00
_cell.angle_beta   90.00
_cell.angle_gamma   90.00
#
_symmetry.space_group_name_H-M   'P 1'
#
loop_
_entity.id
_entity.type
_entity.pdbx_description
1 polymer ?
#
loop_
_entity_poly.entity_id
_entity_poly.type
_entity_poly.pdbx_seq_one_letter_code
_entity_poly.pdbx_strand_id
1 'polypeptide(L)'
;RRSGRGSIGPLAFLAVGWLVVTAALVPRSVPGVGAPLPPGTETTFVVVGLVVVVGALVSLFGVPSRARLPRPTATVAANVLLGLAVVALVVTEAGLFQTSMQAPPLKSALRVSVAETTAARWLEANSEPDDVVATNVHCRLKRTVPHCDARAFWVSALTQRRALLESWAYTASAHERHGVGGRAYSQQPFENPKLLALNEAAFRAPTTQNLAALESRGVRWLFADTQAGPVSAELSQRAELVHESGPVKIFRLR
;
A
#
# COMPACT_ATOMS: atom_id res chain seq x y z
N ARG A 1 -12.91 54.49 -29.05
CA ARG A 1 -11.74 53.59 -29.23
C ARG A 1 -10.94 53.55 -27.92
N ARG A 2 -10.38 52.37 -27.54
CA ARG A 2 -9.78 51.94 -26.24
C ARG A 2 -10.82 51.34 -25.27
N SER A 3 -11.28 50.10 -25.41
CA SER A 3 -10.62 48.77 -25.54
C SER A 3 -9.83 48.35 -24.28
N GLY A 4 -10.51 47.57 -23.42
CA GLY A 4 -10.02 46.35 -22.76
C GLY A 4 -8.71 46.41 -21.98
N ARG A 5 -8.77 46.62 -20.66
CA ARG A 5 -7.76 46.10 -19.72
C ARG A 5 -8.42 45.03 -18.88
N GLY A 6 -8.05 43.79 -19.19
CA GLY A 6 -8.74 42.57 -18.83
C GLY A 6 -8.73 42.25 -17.33
N SER A 7 -9.87 41.75 -16.89
CA SER A 7 -10.14 41.00 -15.67
C SER A 7 -9.41 39.65 -15.65
N ILE A 8 -8.10 39.64 -15.93
CA ILE A 8 -7.27 38.42 -16.00
C ILE A 8 -6.90 37.95 -14.58
N GLY A 9 -6.79 38.87 -13.61
CA GLY A 9 -6.41 38.57 -12.23
C GLY A 9 -7.32 37.54 -11.54
N PRO A 10 -8.64 37.75 -11.44
CA PRO A 10 -9.53 36.87 -10.68
C PRO A 10 -9.63 35.45 -11.27
N LEU A 11 -9.64 35.36 -12.60
CA LEU A 11 -9.71 34.08 -13.32
C LEU A 11 -8.41 33.29 -13.21
N ALA A 12 -7.25 33.96 -13.23
CA ALA A 12 -5.97 33.31 -12.97
C ALA A 12 -5.89 32.75 -11.54
N PHE A 13 -6.40 33.47 -10.54
CA PHE A 13 -6.44 32.99 -9.16
C PHE A 13 -7.41 31.82 -8.94
N LEU A 14 -8.59 31.84 -9.57
CA LEU A 14 -9.52 30.71 -9.53
C LEU A 14 -8.95 29.47 -10.24
N ALA A 15 -8.27 29.67 -11.38
CA ALA A 15 -7.62 28.59 -12.11
C ALA A 15 -6.51 27.96 -11.27
N VAL A 16 -5.64 28.77 -10.64
CA VAL A 16 -4.57 28.26 -9.76
C VAL A 16 -5.13 27.57 -8.53
N GLY A 17 -6.17 28.14 -7.90
CA GLY A 17 -6.85 27.51 -6.76
C GLY A 17 -7.49 26.16 -7.13
N TRP A 18 -8.15 26.10 -8.29
CA TRP A 18 -8.74 24.86 -8.79
C TRP A 18 -7.68 23.82 -9.12
N LEU A 19 -6.55 24.22 -9.72
CA LEU A 19 -5.42 23.34 -10.05
C LEU A 19 -4.73 22.78 -8.80
N VAL A 20 -4.59 23.59 -7.74
CA VAL A 20 -4.07 23.13 -6.44
C VAL A 20 -5.04 22.16 -5.77
N VAL A 21 -6.34 22.44 -5.79
CA VAL A 21 -7.37 21.55 -5.24
C VAL A 21 -7.44 20.23 -6.02
N THR A 22 -7.40 20.27 -7.35
CA THR A 22 -7.37 19.04 -8.16
C THR A 22 -6.06 18.28 -7.99
N ALA A 23 -4.91 18.94 -7.99
CA ALA A 23 -3.61 18.27 -7.74
C ALA A 23 -3.53 17.66 -6.33
N ALA A 24 -4.21 18.24 -5.33
CA ALA A 24 -4.30 17.69 -3.98
C ALA A 24 -5.34 16.55 -3.86
N LEU A 25 -6.37 16.53 -4.70
CA LEU A 25 -7.44 15.52 -4.65
C LEU A 25 -7.21 14.33 -5.61
N VAL A 26 -6.51 14.51 -6.73
CA VAL A 26 -6.26 13.48 -7.75
C VAL A 26 -5.40 12.30 -7.24
N PRO A 27 -4.45 12.44 -6.30
CA PRO A 27 -3.76 11.29 -5.71
C PRO A 27 -4.71 10.39 -4.89
N ARG A 28 -5.92 10.85 -4.55
CA ARG A 28 -6.89 10.15 -3.69
C ARG A 28 -7.82 9.19 -4.46
N SER A 29 -7.64 9.03 -5.77
CA SER A 29 -8.39 8.05 -6.56
C SER A 29 -7.73 6.68 -6.66
N VAL A 30 -6.55 6.47 -6.03
CA VAL A 30 -5.87 5.17 -6.02
C VAL A 30 -6.42 4.32 -4.86
N PRO A 31 -7.23 3.28 -5.12
CA PRO A 31 -7.79 2.44 -4.07
C PRO A 31 -6.65 1.60 -3.44
N GLY A 32 -6.45 1.71 -2.13
CA GLY A 32 -5.53 0.82 -1.38
C GLY A 32 -4.45 1.49 -0.53
N VAL A 33 -4.37 2.83 -0.51
CA VAL A 33 -3.38 3.57 0.33
C VAL A 33 -4.04 4.32 1.51
N GLY A 34 -5.36 4.25 1.65
CA GLY A 34 -6.07 4.98 2.71
C GLY A 34 -5.91 4.35 4.09
N ALA A 35 -4.87 4.73 4.85
CA ALA A 35 -5.07 4.88 6.27
C ALA A 35 -6.20 5.91 6.46
N PRO A 36 -7.15 5.71 7.41
CA PRO A 36 -8.13 6.74 7.71
C PRO A 36 -7.37 8.03 8.03
N LEU A 37 -7.78 9.13 7.41
CA LEU A 37 -7.14 10.41 7.70
C LEU A 37 -7.24 10.67 9.21
N PRO A 38 -6.25 11.34 9.81
CA PRO A 38 -6.35 11.74 11.21
C PRO A 38 -7.66 12.51 11.42
N PRO A 39 -8.42 12.22 12.49
CA PRO A 39 -9.66 12.92 12.77
C PRO A 39 -9.40 14.44 12.79
N GLY A 40 -10.16 15.19 11.99
CA GLY A 40 -10.04 16.65 11.88
C GLY A 40 -9.53 17.18 10.53
N THR A 41 -8.96 16.33 9.67
CA THR A 41 -8.51 16.74 8.32
C THR A 41 -9.67 17.07 7.39
N GLU A 42 -10.77 16.32 7.43
CA GLU A 42 -12.00 16.61 6.65
C GLU A 42 -12.59 17.98 7.04
N THR A 43 -12.60 18.31 8.34
CA THR A 43 -13.03 19.62 8.82
C THR A 43 -12.12 20.75 8.35
N THR A 44 -10.79 20.53 8.26
CA THR A 44 -9.87 21.54 7.74
C THR A 44 -10.13 21.86 6.27
N PHE A 45 -10.35 20.84 5.43
CA PHE A 45 -10.67 21.07 4.01
C PHE A 45 -12.02 21.80 3.83
N VAL A 46 -13.03 21.45 4.63
CA VAL A 46 -14.32 22.14 4.61
C VAL A 46 -14.17 23.59 5.06
N VAL A 47 -13.42 23.87 6.12
CA VAL A 47 -13.18 25.23 6.63
C VAL A 47 -12.42 26.07 5.60
N VAL A 48 -11.36 25.54 4.99
CA VAL A 48 -10.59 26.25 3.96
C VAL A 48 -11.46 26.52 2.73
N GLY A 49 -12.23 25.52 2.26
CA GLY A 49 -13.16 25.70 1.15
C GLY A 49 -14.22 26.76 1.44
N LEU A 50 -14.77 26.78 2.65
CA LEU A 50 -15.76 27.76 3.07
C LEU A 50 -15.17 29.18 3.15
N VAL A 51 -13.92 29.32 3.65
CA VAL A 51 -13.22 30.61 3.69
C VAL A 51 -12.94 31.15 2.28
N VAL A 52 -12.54 30.29 1.34
CA VAL A 52 -12.33 30.69 -0.06
C VAL A 52 -13.63 31.11 -0.72
N VAL A 53 -14.72 30.35 -0.52
CA VAL A 53 -16.05 30.71 -1.05
C VAL A 53 -16.56 32.01 -0.45
N VAL A 54 -16.46 32.19 0.87
CA VAL A 54 -16.86 33.44 1.53
C VAL A 54 -16.00 34.62 1.06
N GLY A 55 -14.69 34.45 0.90
CA GLY A 55 -13.81 35.47 0.34
C GLY A 55 -14.14 35.84 -1.11
N ALA A 56 -14.50 34.85 -1.93
CA ALA A 56 -14.96 35.05 -3.31
C ALA A 56 -16.32 35.76 -3.35
N LEU A 57 -17.28 35.38 -2.50
CA LEU A 57 -18.59 36.01 -2.43
C LEU A 57 -18.50 37.45 -1.92
N VAL A 58 -17.68 37.72 -0.91
CA VAL A 58 -17.44 39.07 -0.38
C VAL A 58 -16.78 39.97 -1.41
N SER A 59 -15.87 39.45 -2.23
CA SER A 59 -15.21 40.20 -3.30
C SER A 59 -16.08 40.41 -4.54
N LEU A 60 -16.91 39.44 -4.91
CA LEU A 60 -17.85 39.56 -6.04
C LEU A 60 -19.06 40.43 -5.73
N PHE A 61 -19.68 40.24 -4.57
CA PHE A 61 -20.95 40.91 -4.24
C PHE A 61 -20.75 42.19 -3.44
N GLY A 62 -19.56 42.40 -2.87
CA GLY A 62 -19.26 43.52 -1.99
C GLY A 62 -20.04 43.41 -0.67
N VAL A 63 -19.39 43.66 0.46
CA VAL A 63 -20.13 43.77 1.73
C VAL A 63 -21.02 45.01 1.65
N PRO A 64 -22.33 44.93 1.92
CA PRO A 64 -23.16 46.12 2.10
C PRO A 64 -22.85 46.71 3.48
N SER A 65 -21.65 47.26 3.67
CA SER A 65 -21.24 47.80 4.97
C SER A 65 -21.45 49.31 5.03
N ARG A 66 -22.26 49.74 6.01
CA ARG A 66 -22.24 51.10 6.57
C ARG A 66 -20.85 51.50 7.12
N ALA A 67 -19.92 50.56 7.26
CA ALA A 67 -18.51 50.83 7.55
C ALA A 67 -17.75 51.17 6.25
N ARG A 68 -17.34 52.42 6.13
CA ARG A 68 -16.55 52.97 5.01
C ARG A 68 -15.08 52.54 5.12
N LEU A 69 -14.78 51.27 4.90
CA LEU A 69 -13.40 50.88 4.61
C LEU A 69 -13.10 51.20 3.14
N PRO A 70 -12.00 51.91 2.83
CA PRO A 70 -11.59 52.12 1.45
C PRO A 70 -11.48 50.76 0.75
N ARG A 71 -12.02 50.65 -0.48
CA ARG A 71 -11.89 49.45 -1.32
C ARG A 71 -10.47 48.84 -1.35
N PRO A 72 -9.36 49.61 -1.43
CA PRO A 72 -8.03 49.01 -1.43
C PRO A 72 -7.66 48.30 -0.12
N THR A 73 -8.11 48.79 1.04
CA THR A 73 -7.83 48.16 2.33
C THR A 73 -8.57 46.84 2.49
N ALA A 74 -9.80 46.74 1.96
CA ALA A 74 -10.55 45.48 1.96
C ALA A 74 -9.90 44.41 1.06
N THR A 75 -9.38 44.78 -0.11
CA THR A 75 -8.67 43.84 -0.99
C THR A 75 -7.35 43.38 -0.38
N VAL A 76 -6.59 44.27 0.25
CA VAL A 76 -5.35 43.89 0.94
C VAL A 76 -5.65 42.93 2.09
N ALA A 77 -6.66 43.22 2.91
CA ALA A 77 -7.06 42.34 4.00
C ALA A 77 -7.49 40.95 3.52
N ALA A 78 -8.29 40.86 2.44
CA ALA A 78 -8.71 39.59 1.85
C ALA A 78 -7.52 38.76 1.32
N ASN A 79 -6.56 39.40 0.66
CA ASN A 79 -5.35 38.71 0.16
C ASN A 79 -4.45 38.23 1.31
N VAL A 80 -4.34 39.00 2.38
CA VAL A 80 -3.59 38.59 3.58
C VAL A 80 -4.26 37.38 4.24
N LEU A 81 -5.58 37.39 4.39
CA LEU A 81 -6.31 36.25 4.96
C LEU A 81 -6.18 34.99 4.09
N LEU A 82 -6.26 35.13 2.76
CA LEU A 82 -6.04 34.01 1.84
C LEU A 82 -4.60 33.48 1.92
N GLY A 83 -3.61 34.37 1.97
CA GLY A 83 -2.21 33.99 2.15
C GLY A 83 -1.99 33.23 3.46
N LEU A 84 -2.58 33.69 4.57
CA LEU A 84 -2.53 33.02 5.86
C LEU A 84 -3.22 31.64 5.83
N ALA A 85 -4.34 31.50 5.13
CA ALA A 85 -5.02 30.22 4.97
C ALA A 85 -4.18 29.21 4.15
N VAL A 86 -3.51 29.66 3.09
CA VAL A 86 -2.60 28.82 2.30
C VAL A 86 -1.38 28.41 3.13
N VAL A 87 -0.79 29.34 3.89
CA VAL A 87 0.33 29.03 4.80
C VAL A 87 -0.10 28.02 5.86
N ALA A 88 -1.29 28.17 6.46
CA ALA A 88 -1.82 27.21 7.43
C ALA A 88 -2.00 25.80 6.82
N LEU A 89 -2.47 25.72 5.57
CA LEU A 89 -2.59 24.46 4.84
C LEU A 89 -1.23 23.82 4.57
N VAL A 90 -0.24 24.60 4.12
CA VAL A 90 1.12 24.09 3.87
C VAL A 90 1.79 23.63 5.16
N VAL A 91 1.66 24.39 6.26
CA VAL A 91 2.24 24.03 7.56
C VAL A 91 1.58 22.78 8.14
N THR A 92 0.26 22.62 7.98
CA THR A 92 -0.43 21.40 8.44
C THR A 92 -0.05 20.18 7.62
N GLU A 93 0.02 20.27 6.29
CA GLU A 93 0.50 19.19 5.42
C GLU A 93 1.97 18.86 5.68
N ALA A 94 2.83 19.86 5.88
CA ALA A 94 4.24 19.64 6.25
C ALA A 94 4.38 18.97 7.63
N GLY A 95 3.53 19.32 8.59
CA GLY A 95 3.46 18.67 9.90
C GLY A 95 3.00 17.22 9.80
N LEU A 96 2.00 16.93 8.96
CA LEU A 96 1.55 15.56 8.66
C LEU A 96 2.64 14.75 7.96
N PHE A 97 3.36 15.36 7.01
CA PHE A 97 4.49 14.73 6.34
C PHE A 97 5.63 14.41 7.32
N GLN A 98 5.98 15.36 8.20
CA GLN A 98 6.98 15.10 9.26
C GLN A 98 6.52 14.00 10.22
N THR A 99 5.24 13.99 10.60
CA THR A 99 4.68 12.94 11.46
C THR A 99 4.71 11.57 10.77
N SER A 100 4.47 11.53 9.44
CA SER A 100 4.60 10.32 8.63
C SER A 100 6.05 9.86 8.50
N MET A 101 7.02 10.78 8.43
CA MET A 101 8.45 10.47 8.42
C MET A 101 8.95 10.02 9.79
N GLN A 102 8.30 10.49 10.86
CA GLN A 102 8.47 10.05 12.25
C GLN A 102 7.61 8.83 12.58
N ALA A 103 6.92 8.24 11.60
CA ALA A 103 6.16 7.03 11.81
C ALA A 103 7.06 6.00 12.49
N PRO A 104 6.56 5.31 13.54
CA PRO A 104 7.34 4.30 14.24
C PRO A 104 7.97 3.35 13.23
N PRO A 105 9.22 2.90 13.43
CA PRO A 105 9.87 1.99 12.51
C PRO A 105 8.91 0.85 12.22
N LEU A 106 8.67 0.57 10.92
CA LEU A 106 7.85 -0.56 10.47
C LEU A 106 8.15 -1.75 11.38
N LYS A 107 7.11 -2.30 12.02
CA LYS A 107 7.24 -3.48 12.89
C LYS A 107 8.16 -4.47 12.19
N SER A 108 9.17 -5.02 12.88
CA SER A 108 10.19 -5.90 12.29
C SER A 108 9.61 -6.96 11.33
N ALA A 109 8.42 -7.48 11.64
CA ALA A 109 7.65 -8.41 10.81
C ALA A 109 7.28 -7.92 9.39
N LEU A 110 7.27 -6.61 9.13
CA LEU A 110 7.01 -6.02 7.81
C LEU A 110 8.27 -5.93 6.93
N ARG A 111 9.45 -6.16 7.51
CA ARG A 111 10.72 -6.12 6.78
C ARG A 111 11.15 -7.52 6.42
N VAL A 112 11.61 -7.70 5.18
CA VAL A 112 12.37 -8.89 4.80
C VAL A 112 13.71 -8.85 5.52
N SER A 113 14.05 -9.89 6.26
CA SER A 113 15.27 -9.94 7.05
C SER A 113 16.50 -10.18 6.18
N VAL A 114 17.70 -9.95 6.74
CA VAL A 114 18.96 -10.30 6.07
C VAL A 114 19.03 -11.80 5.80
N ALA A 115 18.54 -12.62 6.73
CA ALA A 115 18.51 -14.08 6.58
C ALA A 115 17.56 -14.52 5.45
N GLU A 116 16.35 -13.95 5.39
CA GLU A 116 15.40 -14.19 4.30
C GLU A 116 15.95 -13.76 2.94
N THR A 117 16.58 -12.58 2.87
CA THR A 117 17.20 -12.07 1.64
C THR A 117 18.37 -12.94 1.21
N THR A 118 19.18 -13.41 2.16
CA THR A 118 20.31 -14.32 1.91
C THR A 118 19.82 -15.63 1.32
N ALA A 119 18.79 -16.23 1.91
CA ALA A 119 18.20 -17.45 1.40
C ALA A 119 17.59 -17.25 -0.01
N ALA A 120 16.85 -16.16 -0.23
CA ALA A 120 16.26 -15.87 -1.53
C ALA A 120 17.31 -15.71 -2.65
N ARG A 121 18.40 -14.99 -2.37
CA ARG A 121 19.54 -14.84 -3.30
C ARG A 121 20.31 -16.13 -3.51
N TRP A 122 20.44 -16.96 -2.47
CA TRP A 122 21.01 -18.29 -2.64
C TRP A 122 20.16 -19.12 -3.60
N LEU A 123 18.83 -19.10 -3.46
CA LEU A 123 17.95 -19.84 -4.36
C LEU A 123 18.04 -19.30 -5.79
N GLU A 124 18.03 -17.99 -5.98
CA GLU A 124 18.25 -17.33 -7.28
C GLU A 124 19.55 -17.80 -7.95
N ALA A 125 20.64 -17.94 -7.20
CA ALA A 125 21.94 -18.35 -7.74
C ALA A 125 22.07 -19.87 -7.99
N ASN A 126 21.18 -20.70 -7.44
CA ASN A 126 21.30 -22.17 -7.42
C ASN A 126 20.07 -22.89 -8.01
N SER A 127 19.22 -22.19 -8.75
CA SER A 127 18.04 -22.76 -9.44
C SER A 127 17.97 -22.26 -10.88
N GLU A 128 17.29 -23.02 -11.74
CA GLU A 128 17.06 -22.61 -13.13
C GLU A 128 16.02 -21.48 -13.19
N PRO A 129 16.09 -20.55 -14.16
CA PRO A 129 15.16 -19.42 -14.26
C PRO A 129 13.67 -19.83 -14.33
N ASP A 130 13.39 -21.00 -14.92
CA ASP A 130 12.05 -21.54 -15.08
C ASP A 130 11.59 -22.41 -13.90
N ASP A 131 12.43 -22.63 -12.89
CA ASP A 131 12.05 -23.43 -11.74
C ASP A 131 10.87 -22.81 -10.97
N VAL A 132 10.02 -23.69 -10.43
CA VAL A 132 8.87 -23.30 -9.61
C VAL A 132 9.16 -23.58 -8.14
N VAL A 133 8.86 -22.59 -7.30
CA VAL A 133 9.04 -22.61 -5.85
C VAL A 133 7.68 -22.71 -5.16
N ALA A 134 7.52 -23.64 -4.22
CA ALA A 134 6.44 -23.58 -3.25
C ALA A 134 6.92 -22.86 -1.98
N THR A 135 6.07 -22.05 -1.36
CA THR A 135 6.41 -21.33 -0.12
C THR A 135 5.24 -21.27 0.84
N ASN A 136 5.50 -21.26 2.14
CA ASN A 136 4.49 -21.02 3.19
C ASN A 136 4.31 -19.54 3.55
N VAL A 137 5.04 -18.65 2.87
CA VAL A 137 4.97 -17.19 3.08
C VAL A 137 3.84 -16.60 2.24
N HIS A 138 2.74 -16.24 2.89
CA HIS A 138 1.56 -15.68 2.22
C HIS A 138 1.18 -14.28 2.72
N CYS A 139 1.54 -13.96 3.97
CA CYS A 139 1.02 -12.79 4.66
C CYS A 139 2.07 -11.69 4.83
N ARG A 140 1.66 -10.42 4.72
CA ARG A 140 2.55 -9.25 4.83
C ARG A 140 3.29 -9.17 6.17
N LEU A 141 2.72 -9.71 7.24
CA LEU A 141 3.34 -9.82 8.56
C LEU A 141 4.08 -11.16 8.77
N LYS A 142 4.42 -11.84 7.67
CA LYS A 142 5.01 -13.18 7.54
C LYS A 142 4.11 -14.30 8.03
N ARG A 143 3.59 -14.21 9.26
CA ARG A 143 2.77 -15.26 9.87
C ARG A 143 1.52 -15.53 9.03
N THR A 144 1.46 -16.74 8.48
CA THR A 144 0.36 -17.26 7.69
C THR A 144 -0.81 -17.64 8.57
N VAL A 145 -1.88 -16.87 8.47
CA VAL A 145 -3.14 -17.05 9.22
C VAL A 145 -4.34 -16.77 8.31
N PRO A 146 -5.52 -17.33 8.63
CA PRO A 146 -6.74 -17.03 7.87
C PRO A 146 -7.02 -15.53 7.78
N HIS A 147 -7.42 -15.06 6.60
CA HIS A 147 -7.79 -13.65 6.33
C HIS A 147 -6.69 -12.61 6.65
N CYS A 148 -5.42 -13.02 6.61
CA CYS A 148 -4.31 -12.09 6.72
C CYS A 148 -4.24 -11.15 5.50
N ASP A 149 -3.42 -10.10 5.60
CA ASP A 149 -3.04 -9.28 4.46
C ASP A 149 -2.13 -10.06 3.50
N ALA A 150 -2.71 -10.69 2.47
CA ALA A 150 -2.05 -11.61 1.53
C ALA A 150 -1.25 -10.90 0.42
N ARG A 151 -0.37 -9.97 0.81
CA ARG A 151 0.48 -9.14 -0.07
C ARG A 151 1.99 -9.38 0.11
N ALA A 152 2.40 -10.53 0.62
CA ALA A 152 3.81 -10.90 0.74
C ALA A 152 4.35 -11.50 -0.56
N PHE A 153 4.61 -10.66 -1.57
CA PHE A 153 5.18 -11.06 -2.87
C PHE A 153 6.72 -11.03 -2.92
N TRP A 154 7.38 -11.10 -1.76
CA TRP A 154 8.82 -10.88 -1.70
C TRP A 154 9.64 -12.13 -2.02
N VAL A 155 9.10 -13.34 -1.85
CA VAL A 155 9.81 -14.58 -2.16
C VAL A 155 10.02 -14.66 -3.67
N SER A 156 8.97 -14.49 -4.47
CA SER A 156 9.10 -14.49 -5.94
C SER A 156 9.95 -13.32 -6.43
N ALA A 157 9.80 -12.13 -5.84
CA ALA A 157 10.56 -10.94 -6.22
C ALA A 157 12.07 -11.09 -5.97
N LEU A 158 12.48 -11.69 -4.84
CA LEU A 158 13.89 -11.81 -4.47
C LEU A 158 14.57 -13.08 -4.98
N THR A 159 13.81 -14.16 -5.17
CA THR A 159 14.34 -15.39 -5.79
C THR A 159 14.41 -15.28 -7.30
N GLN A 160 13.65 -14.35 -7.89
CA GLN A 160 13.40 -14.29 -9.33
C GLN A 160 12.88 -15.62 -9.90
N ARG A 161 12.12 -16.37 -9.10
CA ARG A 161 11.51 -17.65 -9.51
C ARG A 161 9.99 -17.58 -9.41
N ARG A 162 9.34 -18.38 -10.25
CA ARG A 162 7.89 -18.51 -10.23
C ARG A 162 7.48 -19.19 -8.94
N ALA A 163 6.55 -18.61 -8.20
CA ALA A 163 5.93 -19.29 -7.08
C ALA A 163 4.71 -20.09 -7.56
N LEU A 164 4.56 -21.34 -7.11
CA LEU A 164 3.32 -22.11 -7.32
C LEU A 164 2.14 -21.39 -6.68
N LEU A 165 2.34 -20.97 -5.43
CA LEU A 165 1.41 -20.20 -4.62
C LEU A 165 2.23 -19.39 -3.62
N GLU A 166 2.12 -18.08 -3.66
CA GLU A 166 2.73 -17.16 -2.70
C GLU A 166 1.62 -16.26 -2.14
N SER A 167 1.39 -15.10 -2.75
CA SER A 167 0.36 -14.16 -2.34
C SER A 167 -0.70 -14.03 -3.43
N TRP A 168 -1.91 -13.61 -3.08
CA TRP A 168 -3.04 -13.58 -4.02
C TRP A 168 -3.89 -12.32 -3.94
N ALA A 169 -3.54 -11.34 -3.10
CA ALA A 169 -4.31 -10.10 -2.97
C ALA A 169 -4.46 -9.36 -4.31
N TYR A 170 -3.51 -9.51 -5.25
CA TYR A 170 -3.55 -8.87 -6.56
C TYR A 170 -4.25 -9.68 -7.66
N THR A 171 -4.85 -10.82 -7.33
CA THR A 171 -5.65 -11.59 -8.28
C THR A 171 -6.97 -10.87 -8.60
N ALA A 172 -7.53 -11.15 -9.78
CA ALA A 172 -8.86 -10.66 -10.16
C ALA A 172 -9.91 -11.10 -9.13
N SER A 173 -9.87 -12.36 -8.70
CA SER A 173 -10.86 -12.91 -7.78
C SER A 173 -10.78 -12.31 -6.37
N ALA A 174 -9.61 -11.89 -5.90
CA ALA A 174 -9.48 -11.14 -4.65
C ALA A 174 -10.13 -9.74 -4.75
N HIS A 175 -10.00 -9.07 -5.90
CA HIS A 175 -10.59 -7.76 -6.16
C HIS A 175 -12.11 -7.83 -6.35
N GLU A 176 -12.60 -8.82 -7.12
CA GLU A 176 -14.04 -9.06 -7.30
C GLU A 176 -14.75 -9.32 -5.97
N ARG A 177 -14.06 -9.99 -5.03
CA ARG A 177 -14.58 -10.25 -3.68
C ARG A 177 -14.37 -9.08 -2.71
N HIS A 178 -13.90 -7.91 -3.13
CA HIS A 178 -13.71 -6.78 -2.23
C HIS A 178 -15.02 -6.44 -1.47
N GLY A 179 -14.93 -6.32 -0.14
CA GLY A 179 -16.08 -6.05 0.72
C GLY A 179 -16.92 -7.28 1.10
N VAL A 180 -16.76 -8.42 0.41
CA VAL A 180 -17.45 -9.67 0.77
C VAL A 180 -17.03 -10.09 2.18
N GLY A 181 -18.03 -10.31 3.05
CA GLY A 181 -17.81 -10.64 4.46
C GLY A 181 -17.12 -9.51 5.25
N GLY A 182 -17.23 -8.26 4.79
CA GLY A 182 -16.61 -7.09 5.44
C GLY A 182 -15.08 -7.06 5.35
N ARG A 183 -14.49 -7.72 4.34
CA ARG A 183 -13.04 -7.85 4.18
C ARG A 183 -12.52 -7.09 2.98
N ALA A 184 -11.38 -6.43 3.14
CA ALA A 184 -10.66 -5.84 2.02
C ALA A 184 -10.17 -6.94 1.06
N TYR A 185 -9.84 -6.55 -0.17
CA TYR A 185 -9.37 -7.48 -1.22
C TYR A 185 -8.13 -8.25 -0.74
N SER A 186 -7.26 -7.60 0.04
CA SER A 186 -6.05 -8.20 0.58
C SER A 186 -6.29 -9.26 1.65
N GLN A 187 -7.50 -9.33 2.21
CA GLN A 187 -7.89 -10.27 3.26
C GLN A 187 -8.87 -11.34 2.76
N GLN A 188 -9.18 -11.33 1.46
CA GLN A 188 -10.01 -12.36 0.85
C GLN A 188 -9.27 -13.70 0.87
N PRO A 189 -9.98 -14.83 1.09
CA PRO A 189 -9.36 -16.14 1.00
C PRO A 189 -8.86 -16.40 -0.42
N PHE A 190 -7.86 -17.27 -0.53
CA PHE A 190 -7.42 -17.76 -1.84
C PHE A 190 -8.55 -18.52 -2.53
N GLU A 191 -8.71 -18.33 -3.83
CA GLU A 191 -9.84 -18.88 -4.60
C GLU A 191 -9.83 -20.41 -4.70
N ASN A 192 -8.63 -21.02 -4.65
CA ASN A 192 -8.47 -22.46 -4.73
C ASN A 192 -8.01 -23.03 -3.38
N PRO A 193 -8.95 -23.32 -2.45
CA PRO A 193 -8.61 -23.80 -1.12
C PRO A 193 -7.90 -25.17 -1.14
N LYS A 194 -8.13 -26.00 -2.17
CA LYS A 194 -7.45 -27.29 -2.32
C LYS A 194 -5.97 -27.12 -2.62
N LEU A 195 -5.61 -26.19 -3.50
CA LEU A 195 -4.22 -25.88 -3.82
C LEU A 195 -3.49 -25.27 -2.60
N LEU A 196 -4.14 -24.35 -1.88
CA LEU A 196 -3.58 -23.80 -0.64
C LEU A 196 -3.35 -24.90 0.39
N ALA A 197 -4.33 -25.79 0.61
CA ALA A 197 -4.17 -26.89 1.55
C ALA A 197 -3.04 -27.86 1.14
N LEU A 198 -2.89 -28.15 -0.16
CA LEU A 198 -1.78 -28.96 -0.66
C LEU A 198 -0.42 -28.31 -0.39
N ASN A 199 -0.30 -27.00 -0.68
CA ASN A 199 0.91 -26.22 -0.41
C ASN A 199 1.26 -26.22 1.08
N GLU A 200 0.30 -25.85 1.94
CA GLU A 200 0.50 -25.78 3.39
C GLU A 200 0.84 -27.14 4.01
N ALA A 201 0.25 -28.23 3.50
CA ALA A 201 0.54 -29.59 3.97
C ALA A 201 1.99 -30.01 3.70
N ALA A 202 2.60 -29.55 2.61
CA ALA A 202 4.00 -29.85 2.31
C ALA A 202 4.97 -29.30 3.38
N PHE A 203 4.63 -28.19 4.02
CA PHE A 203 5.45 -27.61 5.10
C PHE A 203 5.09 -28.17 6.47
N ARG A 204 3.79 -28.35 6.76
CA ARG A 204 3.32 -28.73 8.09
C ARG A 204 3.36 -30.24 8.35
N ALA A 205 3.00 -31.05 7.36
CA ALA A 205 2.85 -32.51 7.48
C ALA A 205 3.26 -33.18 6.16
N PRO A 206 4.56 -33.16 5.81
CA PRO A 206 5.06 -33.65 4.54
C PRO A 206 4.84 -35.16 4.40
N THR A 207 4.32 -35.55 3.24
CA THR A 207 4.13 -36.94 2.84
C THR A 207 4.72 -37.13 1.45
N THR A 208 5.13 -38.35 1.10
CA THR A 208 5.59 -38.63 -0.27
C THR A 208 4.53 -38.25 -1.30
N GLN A 209 3.24 -38.43 -0.97
CA GLN A 209 2.12 -38.11 -1.85
C GLN A 209 1.96 -36.59 -2.07
N ASN A 210 2.03 -35.75 -1.03
CA ASN A 210 1.86 -34.31 -1.23
C ASN A 210 3.06 -33.67 -1.91
N LEU A 211 4.28 -34.14 -1.65
CA LEU A 211 5.48 -33.67 -2.33
C LEU A 211 5.49 -34.07 -3.81
N ALA A 212 5.16 -35.32 -4.13
CA ALA A 212 5.00 -35.76 -5.53
C ALA A 212 3.88 -34.99 -6.26
N ALA A 213 2.81 -34.63 -5.55
CA ALA A 213 1.76 -33.78 -6.11
C ALA A 213 2.25 -32.35 -6.40
N LEU A 214 3.17 -31.80 -5.62
CA LEU A 214 3.84 -30.53 -5.94
C LEU A 214 4.81 -30.67 -7.12
N GLU A 215 5.61 -31.73 -7.16
CA GLU A 215 6.52 -32.03 -8.28
C GLU A 215 5.76 -32.16 -9.61
N SER A 216 4.61 -32.84 -9.61
CA SER A 216 3.74 -32.96 -10.81
C SER A 216 3.19 -31.61 -11.32
N ARG A 217 3.24 -30.57 -10.48
CA ARG A 217 2.87 -29.19 -10.82
C ARG A 217 4.09 -28.33 -11.19
N GLY A 218 5.26 -28.96 -11.35
CA GLY A 218 6.51 -28.32 -11.73
C GLY A 218 7.33 -27.77 -10.56
N VAL A 219 6.89 -27.95 -9.30
CA VAL A 219 7.66 -27.48 -8.14
C VAL A 219 8.96 -28.26 -8.06
N ARG A 220 10.07 -27.54 -7.96
CA ARG A 220 11.42 -28.09 -7.73
C ARG A 220 11.98 -27.72 -6.37
N TRP A 221 11.53 -26.60 -5.81
CA TRP A 221 12.07 -26.04 -4.58
C TRP A 221 10.98 -25.72 -3.58
N LEU A 222 11.29 -25.92 -2.30
CA LEU A 222 10.48 -25.44 -1.18
C LEU A 222 11.23 -24.33 -0.46
N PHE A 223 10.63 -23.15 -0.39
CA PHE A 223 11.11 -22.02 0.41
C PHE A 223 10.30 -22.00 1.72
N ALA A 224 10.86 -22.60 2.78
CA ALA A 224 10.18 -22.78 4.05
C ALA A 224 10.66 -21.75 5.09
N ASP A 225 9.77 -20.88 5.56
CA ASP A 225 10.06 -19.88 6.59
C ASP A 225 9.32 -20.22 7.90
N THR A 226 10.07 -20.46 8.96
CA THR A 226 9.52 -20.76 10.31
C THR A 226 8.81 -19.56 10.96
N GLN A 227 9.04 -18.33 10.48
CA GLN A 227 8.25 -17.15 10.88
C GLN A 227 6.87 -17.13 10.22
N ALA A 228 6.72 -17.77 9.06
CA ALA A 228 5.45 -17.83 8.35
C ALA A 228 4.52 -18.92 8.92
N GLY A 229 5.07 -20.04 9.38
CA GLY A 229 4.28 -21.08 10.03
C GLY A 229 5.12 -22.30 10.42
N PRO A 230 4.47 -23.36 10.94
CA PRO A 230 5.16 -24.61 11.28
C PRO A 230 5.83 -25.22 10.04
N VAL A 231 7.12 -25.55 10.19
CA VAL A 231 7.89 -26.35 9.22
C VAL A 231 8.27 -27.65 9.92
N SER A 232 7.76 -28.76 9.44
CA SER A 232 7.96 -30.08 10.02
C SER A 232 9.41 -30.55 9.83
N ALA A 233 9.96 -31.20 10.87
CA ALA A 233 11.31 -31.75 10.84
C ALA A 233 11.42 -32.96 9.90
N GLU A 234 10.31 -33.66 9.66
CA GLU A 234 10.18 -34.77 8.72
C GLU A 234 10.41 -34.34 7.26
N LEU A 235 10.36 -33.03 6.96
CA LEU A 235 10.62 -32.53 5.61
C LEU A 235 12.04 -32.88 5.14
N SER A 236 13.04 -32.79 6.01
CA SER A 236 14.43 -33.17 5.70
C SER A 236 14.63 -34.66 5.42
N GLN A 237 13.66 -35.50 5.77
CA GLN A 237 13.71 -36.95 5.46
C GLN A 237 13.19 -37.24 4.05
N ARG A 238 12.41 -36.32 3.47
CA ARG A 238 11.67 -36.53 2.21
C ARG A 238 12.11 -35.60 1.08
N ALA A 239 12.70 -34.46 1.42
CA ALA A 239 13.31 -33.51 0.50
C ALA A 239 14.74 -33.18 0.96
N GLU A 240 15.61 -32.82 0.03
CA GLU A 240 17.01 -32.51 0.34
C GLU A 240 17.11 -31.09 0.89
N LEU A 241 17.56 -30.91 2.13
CA LEU A 241 17.89 -29.59 2.68
C LEU A 241 19.21 -29.11 2.06
N VAL A 242 19.14 -28.08 1.23
CA VAL A 242 20.30 -27.57 0.47
C VAL A 242 20.85 -26.25 1.00
N HIS A 243 20.03 -25.48 1.73
CA HIS A 243 20.45 -24.21 2.33
C HIS A 243 19.61 -23.85 3.55
N GLU A 244 20.22 -23.20 4.55
CA GLU A 244 19.55 -22.66 5.73
C GLU A 244 20.13 -21.30 6.07
N SER A 245 19.27 -20.31 6.31
CA SER A 245 19.64 -18.97 6.74
C SER A 245 18.60 -18.45 7.72
N GLY A 246 18.97 -18.40 9.01
CA GLY A 246 18.07 -17.96 10.09
C GLY A 246 16.77 -18.77 10.11
N PRO A 247 15.59 -18.16 9.93
CA PRO A 247 14.32 -18.87 9.98
C PRO A 247 13.98 -19.63 8.68
N VAL A 248 14.77 -19.43 7.61
CA VAL A 248 14.48 -19.96 6.27
C VAL A 248 15.29 -21.22 6.00
N LYS A 249 14.62 -22.24 5.49
CA LYS A 249 15.18 -23.49 4.99
C LYS A 249 14.76 -23.69 3.53
N ILE A 250 15.71 -24.03 2.68
CA ILE A 250 15.49 -24.32 1.27
C ILE A 250 15.65 -25.81 1.05
N PHE A 251 14.60 -26.43 0.52
CA PHE A 251 14.63 -27.83 0.15
C PHE A 251 14.51 -28.02 -1.35
N ARG A 252 15.21 -29.02 -1.87
CA ARG A 252 15.05 -29.52 -3.23
C ARG A 252 14.17 -30.78 -3.21
N LEU A 253 13.15 -30.78 -4.05
CA LEU A 253 12.31 -31.94 -4.31
C LEU A 253 13.06 -32.95 -5.21
N ARG A 254 12.76 -34.24 -5.07
CA ARG A 254 13.57 -35.33 -5.66
C ARG A 254 13.09 -35.75 -7.05
#